data_AF-A0AAN5DFH9-F1
#
_entry.id   AF-A0AAN5DFH9-F1
#
_cell.length_a   1.000
_cell.length_b   1.000
_cell.length_c   1.000
_cell.angle_alpha   90.00
_cell.angle_beta   90.00
_cell.angle_gamma   90.00
#
_symmetry.space_group_name_H-M   'P 1'
#
loop_
_entity.id
_entity.type
_entity.pdbx_description
1 polymer ?
#
loop_
_entity_poly.entity_id
_entity_poly.type
_entity_poly.pdbx_seq_one_letter_code
_entity_poly.pdbx_strand_id
1 'polypeptide(L)'
;MVASLHMILHYLFVLFGLTANMTSIVVILRKTPQALQEYSVLLLNLAFVELFSVLNHFLVDGRIFYSYPTLMCISAGPCRVIAGRFCASLAAMMNVVMIHSSTLVAISFWYR
;
A
#
# COMPACT_ATOMS: atom_id res chain seq x y z
N MET A 1 -25.20 5.86 9.02
CA MET A 1 -25.27 4.65 8.16
C MET A 1 -24.14 4.62 7.12
N VAL A 2 -23.95 5.68 6.32
CA VAL A 2 -22.88 5.77 5.29
C VAL A 2 -21.45 5.64 5.86
N ALA A 3 -21.17 6.26 7.01
CA ALA A 3 -19.86 6.19 7.67
C ALA A 3 -19.45 4.76 8.08
N SER A 4 -20.42 3.92 8.46
CA SER A 4 -20.19 2.53 8.86
C SER A 4 -19.83 1.67 7.64
N LEU A 5 -20.49 1.90 6.50
CA LEU A 5 -20.19 1.21 5.25
C LEU A 5 -18.77 1.53 4.75
N HIS A 6 -18.38 2.81 4.79
CA HIS A 6 -17.04 3.23 4.38
C HIS A 6 -15.94 2.52 5.19
N MET A 7 -16.11 2.42 6.51
CA MET A 7 -15.14 1.72 7.36
C MET A 7 -15.08 0.22 7.04
N ILE A 8 -16.23 -0.44 6.87
CA ILE A 8 -16.27 -1.87 6.52
C ILE A 8 -15.54 -2.13 5.20
N LEU A 9 -15.84 -1.33 4.17
CA LEU A 9 -15.18 -1.46 2.87
C LEU A 9 -13.67 -1.18 2.96
N HIS A 10 -13.27 -0.17 3.72
CA HIS A 10 -11.86 0.14 3.94
C HIS A 10 -11.12 -1.06 4.54
N TYR A 11 -11.63 -1.66 5.62
CA TYR A 11 -11.00 -2.84 6.23
C TYR A 11 -10.98 -4.05 5.29
N LEU A 12 -12.03 -4.27 4.50
CA LEU A 12 -12.06 -5.35 3.51
C LEU A 12 -10.98 -5.17 2.44
N PHE A 13 -10.82 -3.96 1.89
CA PHE A 13 -9.79 -3.68 0.89
C PHE A 13 -8.39 -3.82 1.46
N VAL A 14 -8.16 -3.34 2.68
CA VAL A 14 -6.87 -3.49 3.37
C VAL A 14 -6.54 -4.96 3.60
N LEU A 15 -7.49 -5.75 4.12
CA LEU A 15 -7.30 -7.18 4.36
C LEU A 15 -7.01 -7.94 3.06
N PHE A 16 -7.76 -7.64 2.00
CA PHE A 16 -7.51 -8.19 0.67
C PHE A 16 -6.12 -7.81 0.16
N GLY A 17 -5.72 -6.55 0.26
CA GLY A 17 -4.40 -6.08 -0.16
C GLY A 17 -3.26 -6.78 0.58
N LEU A 18 -3.38 -6.95 1.90
CA LEU A 18 -2.39 -7.68 2.69
C LEU A 18 -2.28 -9.14 2.27
N THR A 19 -3.41 -9.84 2.19
CA THR A 19 -3.45 -11.27 1.86
C THR A 19 -2.99 -11.55 0.43
N ALA A 20 -3.39 -10.73 -0.54
CA ALA A 20 -2.96 -10.85 -1.93
C ALA A 20 -1.45 -10.66 -2.07
N ASN A 21 -0.88 -9.59 -1.52
CA ASN A 21 0.55 -9.31 -1.63
C ASN A 21 1.41 -10.34 -0.88
N MET A 22 0.98 -10.79 0.30
CA MET A 22 1.64 -11.89 1.02
C MET A 22 1.64 -13.19 0.20
N THR A 23 0.51 -13.52 -0.42
CA THR A 23 0.39 -14.70 -1.28
C THR A 23 1.31 -14.58 -2.49
N SER A 24 1.35 -13.40 -3.13
CA SER A 24 2.25 -13.13 -4.27
C SER A 24 3.71 -13.34 -3.90
N ILE A 25 4.17 -12.82 -2.77
CA ILE A 25 5.55 -13.03 -2.27
C ILE A 25 5.84 -14.53 -2.12
N VAL A 26 4.94 -15.28 -1.48
CA VAL A 26 5.11 -16.73 -1.27
C VAL A 26 5.17 -17.48 -2.60
N VAL A 27 4.29 -17.14 -3.55
CA VAL A 27 4.23 -17.78 -4.87
C VAL A 27 5.49 -17.49 -5.66
N ILE A 28 5.98 -16.24 -5.69
CA ILE A 28 7.20 -15.87 -6.41
C ILE A 28 8.40 -16.61 -5.81
N LEU A 29 8.53 -16.63 -4.47
CA LEU A 29 9.66 -17.30 -3.83
C LEU A 29 9.67 -18.82 -4.02
N ARG A 30 8.50 -19.47 -4.08
CA ARG A 30 8.42 -20.95 -4.13
C ARG A 30 8.17 -21.54 -5.51
N LYS A 31 7.53 -20.79 -6.42
CA LYS A 31 6.98 -21.32 -7.67
C LYS A 31 7.16 -20.34 -8.84
N THR A 32 8.30 -19.65 -8.93
CA THR A 32 8.60 -18.84 -10.13
C THR A 32 8.78 -19.76 -11.35
N PRO A 33 7.91 -19.67 -12.38
CA PRO A 33 8.09 -20.41 -13.62
C PRO A 33 9.26 -19.84 -14.43
N GLN A 34 9.98 -20.66 -15.19
CA GLN A 34 11.15 -20.23 -16.00
C GLN A 34 10.85 -19.04 -16.91
N ALA A 35 9.64 -18.94 -17.46
CA ALA A 35 9.21 -17.84 -18.32
C ALA A 35 9.12 -16.47 -17.60
N LEU A 36 9.06 -16.45 -16.26
CA LEU A 36 9.00 -15.23 -15.45
C LEU A 36 10.28 -15.03 -14.64
N GLN A 37 11.32 -15.84 -14.84
CA GLN A 37 12.48 -15.85 -13.96
C GLN A 37 13.28 -14.54 -14.03
N GLU A 38 13.44 -13.96 -15.23
CA GLU A 38 14.08 -12.64 -15.38
C GLU A 38 13.24 -11.51 -14.76
N TYR A 39 11.92 -11.65 -14.80
CA TYR A 39 10.96 -10.65 -14.32
C TYR A 39 10.60 -10.82 -12.83
N SER A 40 11.02 -11.93 -12.23
CA SER A 40 10.65 -12.34 -10.86
C SER A 40 11.13 -11.37 -9.80
N VAL A 41 12.30 -10.76 -10.00
CA VAL A 41 12.85 -9.76 -9.07
C VAL A 41 12.02 -8.48 -9.08
N LEU A 42 11.54 -8.04 -10.26
CA LEU A 42 10.68 -6.86 -10.35
C LEU A 42 9.31 -7.13 -9.70
N LEU A 43 8.71 -8.29 -9.97
CA LEU A 43 7.46 -8.71 -9.33
C LEU A 43 7.58 -8.84 -7.82
N LEU A 44 8.70 -9.39 -7.35
CA LEU A 44 8.94 -9.55 -5.92
C LEU A 44 9.08 -8.18 -5.26
N ASN A 45 9.84 -7.27 -5.87
CA ASN A 45 9.97 -5.90 -5.37
C ASN A 45 8.61 -5.19 -5.34
N LEU A 46 7.84 -5.29 -6.42
CA LEU A 46 6.49 -4.73 -6.48
C LEU A 46 5.59 -5.28 -5.36
N ALA A 47 5.60 -6.59 -5.12
CA ALA A 47 4.78 -7.21 -4.08
C ALA A 47 5.19 -6.76 -2.66
N PHE A 48 6.50 -6.57 -2.39
CA PHE A 48 6.97 -6.02 -1.12
C PHE A 48 6.57 -4.55 -0.94
N VAL A 49 6.71 -3.75 -1.98
CA VAL A 49 6.35 -2.32 -1.98
C VAL A 49 4.85 -2.15 -1.74
N GLU A 50 4.02 -2.91 -2.44
CA GLU A 50 2.57 -2.92 -2.26
C GLU A 50 2.17 -3.41 -0.85
N LEU A 51 2.81 -4.46 -0.34
CA LEU A 51 2.56 -4.93 1.03
C LEU A 51 2.86 -3.82 2.05
N PHE A 52 4.00 -3.15 1.92
CA PHE A 52 4.39 -2.05 2.80
C PHE A 52 3.44 -0.85 2.66
N SER A 53 2.96 -0.56 1.44
CA SER A 53 1.95 0.47 1.18
C SER A 53 0.66 0.20 1.96
N VAL A 54 0.11 -1.01 1.86
CA VAL A 54 -1.14 -1.39 2.53
C VAL A 54 -0.97 -1.43 4.06
N LEU A 55 0.19 -1.86 4.56
CA LEU A 55 0.53 -1.79 5.99
C LEU A 55 0.55 -0.34 6.50
N ASN A 56 1.21 0.55 5.79
CA ASN A 56 1.22 1.98 6.16
C ASN A 56 -0.18 2.57 6.10
N HIS A 57 -0.98 2.21 5.09
CA HIS A 57 -2.35 2.68 4.97
C HIS A 57 -3.22 2.24 6.16
N PHE A 58 -3.10 0.97 6.59
CA PHE A 58 -3.75 0.46 7.79
C PHE A 58 -3.32 1.18 9.06
N LEU A 59 -2.03 1.46 9.21
CA LEU A 59 -1.50 2.14 10.40
C LEU A 59 -1.94 3.61 10.49
N VAL A 60 -2.04 4.28 9.35
CA VAL A 60 -2.42 5.70 9.28
C VAL A 60 -3.94 5.88 9.38
N ASP A 61 -4.73 5.01 8.70
CA ASP A 61 -6.17 5.18 8.49
C ASP A 61 -6.51 6.65 8.17
N GLY A 62 -5.86 7.13 7.11
CA GLY A 62 -5.81 8.54 6.74
C GLY A 62 -7.04 8.97 5.94
N ARG A 63 -7.70 10.03 6.39
CA ARG A 63 -8.80 10.69 5.67
C ARG A 63 -8.33 12.01 5.12
N ILE A 64 -8.53 12.22 3.83
CA ILE A 64 -8.17 13.46 3.15
C ILE A 64 -9.40 14.36 3.11
N PHE A 65 -9.28 15.54 3.70
CA PHE A 65 -10.27 16.61 3.60
C PHE A 65 -9.71 17.67 2.66
N TYR A 66 -10.45 17.92 1.58
CA TYR A 66 -10.13 18.96 0.62
C TYR A 66 -10.98 20.19 0.90
N SER A 67 -10.34 21.29 1.30
CA SER A 67 -10.99 22.60 1.44
C SER A 67 -10.05 23.65 0.88
N TYR A 68 -10.31 24.09 -0.35
CA TYR A 68 -9.47 25.04 -1.09
C TYR A 68 -9.10 26.26 -0.22
N PRO A 69 -7.81 26.63 -0.05
CA PRO A 69 -6.59 26.11 -0.70
C PRO A 69 -5.83 25.04 0.10
N THR A 70 -6.41 24.53 1.18
CA THR A 70 -5.76 23.62 2.12
C THR A 70 -6.16 22.16 1.91
N LEU A 71 -5.17 21.27 2.00
CA LEU A 71 -5.38 19.83 2.07
C LEU A 71 -5.01 19.37 3.47
N MET A 72 -5.98 18.80 4.20
CA MET A 72 -5.79 18.30 5.55
C MET A 72 -5.92 16.79 5.58
N CYS A 73 -4.87 16.11 6.05
CA CYS A 73 -4.89 14.67 6.30
C CYS A 73 -5.13 14.41 7.78
N ILE A 74 -6.26 13.77 8.11
CA ILE A 74 -6.58 13.34 9.47
C ILE A 74 -6.34 11.85 9.57
N SER A 75 -5.37 11.43 10.37
CA SER A 75 -5.08 10.03 10.67
C SER A 75 -5.90 9.54 11.86
N ALA A 76 -6.72 8.53 11.65
CA ALA A 76 -7.53 7.90 12.70
C ALA A 76 -6.97 6.55 13.18
N GLY A 77 -5.83 6.12 12.62
CA GLY A 77 -5.31 4.76 12.80
C GLY A 77 -4.43 4.54 14.03
N PRO A 78 -3.91 3.30 14.18
CA PRO A 78 -3.03 2.88 15.27
C PRO A 78 -1.77 3.74 15.46
N CYS A 79 -1.29 4.40 14.40
CA CYS A 79 -0.12 5.30 14.45
C CYS A 79 -0.23 6.37 15.54
N ARG A 80 -1.46 6.81 15.89
CA ARG A 80 -1.72 7.87 16.87
C ARG A 80 -1.37 7.44 18.29
N VAL A 81 -1.44 6.15 18.59
CA VAL A 81 -1.11 5.58 19.91
C VAL A 81 0.40 5.69 20.18
N ILE A 82 1.22 5.68 19.12
CA ILE A 82 2.67 5.73 19.23
C ILE A 82 3.16 7.18 19.33
N ALA A 83 2.95 7.98 18.27
CA ALA A 83 3.32 9.39 18.24
C ALA A 83 2.69 10.11 17.02
N GLY A 84 2.37 11.40 17.17
CA GLY A 84 1.87 12.21 16.04
C GLY A 84 2.88 12.32 14.89
N ARG A 85 4.18 12.46 15.20
CA ARG A 85 5.26 12.50 14.20
C ARG A 85 5.40 11.18 13.44
N PHE A 86 5.24 10.06 14.14
CA PHE A 86 5.27 8.74 13.51
C PHE A 86 4.17 8.61 12.45
N CYS A 87 2.96 9.08 12.75
CA CYS A 87 1.89 9.05 11.77
C CYS A 87 2.15 9.95 10.54
N ALA A 88 2.73 11.14 10.76
CA ALA A 88 3.15 12.01 9.66
C ALA A 88 4.22 11.35 8.78
N SER A 89 5.21 10.67 9.39
CA SER A 89 6.22 9.91 8.66
C SER A 89 5.62 8.75 7.86
N LEU A 90 4.69 7.97 8.45
CA LEU A 90 4.01 6.89 7.74
C LEU A 90 3.17 7.40 6.57
N ALA A 91 2.48 8.53 6.74
CA ALA A 91 1.71 9.15 5.66
C ALA A 91 2.62 9.63 4.52
N ALA A 92 3.79 10.18 4.84
CA ALA A 92 4.80 10.54 3.83
C ALA A 92 5.34 9.29 3.11
N MET A 93 5.68 8.24 3.87
CA MET A 93 6.16 6.97 3.31
C MET A 93 5.12 6.33 2.38
N MET A 94 3.84 6.33 2.76
CA MET A 94 2.75 5.80 1.92
C MET A 94 2.76 6.46 0.52
N ASN A 95 2.91 7.79 0.45
CA ASN A 95 2.95 8.50 -0.84
C ASN A 95 4.17 8.13 -1.67
N VAL A 96 5.36 8.05 -1.05
CA VAL A 96 6.60 7.65 -1.75
C VAL A 96 6.48 6.23 -2.29
N VAL A 97 5.95 5.31 -1.48
CA VAL A 97 5.76 3.90 -1.84
C VAL A 97 4.74 3.75 -2.97
N MET A 98 3.67 4.55 -2.99
CA MET A 98 2.68 4.56 -4.06
C MET A 98 3.28 5.00 -5.41
N ILE A 99 4.12 6.04 -5.39
CA ILE A 99 4.86 6.50 -6.58
C ILE A 99 5.83 5.41 -7.05
N HIS A 100 6.55 4.79 -6.11
CA HIS A 100 7.49 3.72 -6.44
C HIS A 100 6.78 2.51 -7.06
N SER A 101 5.66 2.07 -6.49
CA SER A 101 4.83 1.00 -7.04
C SER A 101 4.36 1.32 -8.46
N SER A 102 3.82 2.52 -8.68
CA SER A 102 3.36 2.97 -10.00
C SER A 102 4.51 2.97 -11.03
N THR A 103 5.71 3.33 -10.60
CA THR A 103 6.92 3.30 -11.43
C THR A 103 7.32 1.86 -11.77
N LEU A 104 7.30 0.94 -10.81
CA LEU A 104 7.58 -0.48 -11.04
C LEU A 104 6.58 -1.11 -12.00
N VAL A 105 5.30 -0.77 -11.87
CA VAL A 105 4.25 -1.20 -12.82
C VAL A 105 4.51 -0.62 -14.22
N ALA A 106 4.89 0.66 -14.34
CA ALA A 106 5.25 1.23 -15.64
C ALA A 106 6.45 0.51 -16.29
N ILE A 107 7.50 0.25 -15.50
CA ILE A 107 8.68 -0.51 -15.95
C ILE A 107 8.27 -1.94 -16.35
N SER A 108 7.32 -2.56 -15.66
CA SER A 108 6.83 -3.89 -16.01
C SER A 108 6.22 -4.00 -17.39
N PHE A 109 5.47 -2.97 -17.79
CA PHE A 109 4.89 -2.90 -19.12
C PHE A 109 5.94 -2.60 -20.18
N TRP A 110 6.97 -1.84 -19.84
CA TRP A 110 8.09 -1.58 -20.75
C TRP A 110 8.97 -2.81 -20.97
N TYR A 111 9.22 -3.60 -19.93
CA TYR A 111 10.06 -4.79 -19.99
C TYR A 111 9.46 -5.91 -20.85
N ARG A 112 8.14 -5.88 -21.06
CA ARG A 112 7.38 -6.86 -21.83
C ARG A 112 7.34 -6.52 -23.32
#